data_AF-A0A0L7L947-F1
#
_entry.id   AF-A0A0L7L947-F1
#
_cell.length_a   1.000
_cell.length_b   1.000
_cell.length_c   1.000
_cell.angle_alpha   90.00
_cell.angle_beta   90.00
_cell.angle_gamma   90.00
#
_symmetry.space_group_name_H-M   'P 1'
#
loop_
_entity.id
_entity.type
_entity.pdbx_description
1 polymer ?
#
loop_
_entity_poly.entity_id
_entity_poly.type
_entity_poly.pdbx_seq_one_letter_code
_entity_poly.pdbx_strand_id
1 'polypeptide(L)'
;MDITNPAVIIFLKESYEKESRLRLNWINNNRAKIQEAATLQRAPTNYFESDVISYSMKEGMPTIIRDHVVAGFNRKKIPIRDGKFIPRIKDLRHGHSIVDIGLGDAEKDPRLNRPETSLETDPVMRPIDPKLKEVLYKAKPEFGRTQYLKIREKTSPENKFYFAECPNWDYGWRIGDSELKERAKFGRYWRLTRDLRNRVGPTPDPPHYKASEIPGPSKCAND
;
A
#
# COMPACT_ATOMS: atom_id res chain seq x y z
N MET A 1 16.44 -6.63 31.00
CA MET A 1 16.49 -7.71 32.01
C MET A 1 17.95 -8.05 32.19
N ASP A 2 18.44 -8.01 33.41
CA ASP A 2 19.82 -8.42 33.69
C ASP A 2 19.86 -9.95 33.83
N ILE A 3 20.45 -10.61 32.83
CA ILE A 3 20.52 -12.06 32.72
C ILE A 3 21.60 -12.62 33.68
N THR A 4 22.45 -11.77 34.25
CA THR A 4 23.49 -12.17 35.22
C THR A 4 22.96 -12.24 36.65
N ASN A 5 21.78 -11.69 36.92
CA ASN A 5 21.14 -11.78 38.23
C ASN A 5 20.67 -13.24 38.50
N PRO A 6 21.14 -13.90 39.56
CA PRO A 6 20.81 -15.30 39.85
C PRO A 6 19.30 -15.53 40.03
N ALA A 7 18.55 -14.56 40.56
CA ALA A 7 17.11 -14.68 40.73
C ALA A 7 16.37 -14.76 39.39
N VAL A 8 16.84 -14.02 38.38
CA VAL A 8 16.28 -14.05 37.02
C VAL A 8 16.58 -15.37 36.34
N ILE A 9 17.78 -15.92 36.52
CA ILE A 9 18.17 -17.23 35.99
C ILE A 9 17.29 -18.35 36.58
N ILE A 10 17.05 -18.33 37.90
CA ILE A 10 16.20 -19.31 38.58
C ILE A 10 14.78 -19.25 38.03
N PHE A 11 14.20 -18.05 37.94
CA PHE A 11 12.85 -17.85 37.41
C PHE A 11 12.69 -18.36 35.96
N LEU A 12 13.69 -18.13 35.10
CA LEU A 12 13.65 -18.60 33.72
C LEU A 12 13.73 -20.13 33.62
N LYS A 13 14.55 -20.77 34.47
CA LYS A 13 14.62 -22.23 34.55
C LYS A 13 13.29 -22.83 34.99
N GLU A 14 12.69 -22.29 36.05
CA GLU A 14 11.38 -22.73 36.55
C GLU A 14 10.28 -22.56 35.51
N SER A 15 10.29 -21.45 34.78
CA SER A 15 9.33 -21.19 33.69
C SER A 15 9.48 -22.20 32.55
N TYR A 16 10.72 -22.50 32.15
CA TYR A 16 11.01 -23.51 31.13
C TYR A 16 10.56 -24.92 31.54
N GLU A 17 10.86 -25.33 32.77
CA GLU A 17 10.42 -26.62 33.30
C GLU A 17 8.89 -26.73 33.36
N LYS A 18 8.22 -25.64 33.76
CA LYS A 18 6.76 -25.57 33.79
C LYS A 18 6.17 -25.72 32.39
N GLU A 19 6.69 -25.02 31.38
CA GLU A 19 6.24 -25.18 30.00
C GLU A 19 6.50 -26.60 29.47
N SER A 20 7.67 -27.17 29.75
CA SER A 20 8.03 -28.52 29.32
C SER A 20 7.05 -29.56 29.88
N ARG A 21 6.71 -29.46 31.17
CA ARG A 21 5.69 -30.31 31.81
C ARG A 21 4.31 -30.13 31.17
N LEU A 22 3.90 -28.90 30.89
CA LEU A 22 2.60 -28.63 30.25
C LEU A 22 2.53 -29.21 28.84
N ARG A 23 3.61 -29.10 28.05
CA ARG A 23 3.69 -29.69 26.72
C ARG A 23 3.65 -31.22 26.76
N LEU A 24 4.42 -31.84 27.66
CA LEU A 24 4.39 -33.29 27.84
C LEU A 24 3.00 -33.77 28.26
N ASN A 25 2.35 -33.07 29.18
CA ASN A 25 0.98 -33.39 29.59
C ASN A 25 0.01 -33.25 28.42
N TRP A 26 0.11 -32.18 27.63
CA TRP A 26 -0.71 -32.00 26.44
C TRP A 26 -0.49 -33.11 25.40
N ILE A 27 0.76 -33.49 25.12
CA ILE A 27 1.09 -34.58 24.20
C ILE A 27 0.50 -35.90 24.70
N ASN A 28 0.64 -36.20 25.99
CA ASN A 28 0.10 -37.42 26.58
C ASN A 28 -1.43 -37.45 26.49
N ASN A 29 -2.10 -36.34 26.79
CA ASN A 29 -3.56 -36.23 26.73
C ASN A 29 -4.10 -36.31 25.29
N ASN A 30 -3.32 -35.87 24.29
CA ASN A 30 -3.72 -35.88 22.88
C ASN A 30 -3.05 -37.01 22.07
N ARG A 31 -2.38 -37.96 22.73
CA ARG A 31 -1.59 -39.01 22.07
C ARG A 31 -2.40 -39.81 21.06
N ALA A 32 -3.63 -40.17 21.42
CA ALA A 32 -4.52 -40.93 20.54
C ALA A 32 -4.86 -40.16 19.25
N LYS A 33 -5.21 -38.87 19.35
CA LYS A 33 -5.50 -38.01 18.19
C LYS A 33 -4.27 -37.81 17.29
N ILE A 34 -3.09 -37.67 17.90
CA ILE A 34 -1.83 -37.55 17.15
C ILE A 34 -1.55 -38.85 16.40
N GLN A 35 -1.77 -40.00 17.04
CA GLN A 35 -1.58 -41.30 16.42
C GLN A 35 -2.61 -41.57 15.31
N GLU A 36 -3.86 -41.17 15.50
CA GLU A 36 -4.91 -41.21 14.48
C GLU A 36 -4.54 -40.33 13.28
N ALA A 37 -4.14 -39.06 13.49
CA ALA A 37 -3.72 -38.17 12.40
C ALA A 37 -2.44 -38.63 11.69
N ALA A 38 -1.52 -39.29 12.40
CA ALA A 38 -0.31 -39.87 11.82
C ALA A 38 -0.58 -41.16 11.05
N THR A 39 -1.65 -41.88 11.38
CA THR A 39 -2.04 -43.11 10.68
C THR A 39 -2.99 -42.76 9.55
N LEU A 40 -2.55 -42.97 8.31
CA LEU A 40 -3.40 -42.81 7.15
C LEU A 40 -4.36 -44.02 7.04
N GLN A 41 -5.43 -44.04 7.83
CA GLN A 41 -6.40 -45.16 7.89
C GLN A 41 -7.38 -45.21 6.71
N ARG A 42 -7.14 -44.46 5.62
CA ARG A 42 -7.97 -44.58 4.42
C ARG A 42 -7.58 -45.84 3.64
N ALA A 43 -8.58 -46.54 3.11
CA ALA A 43 -8.34 -47.60 2.14
C ALA A 43 -7.47 -47.03 0.99
N PRO A 44 -6.44 -47.75 0.52
CA PRO A 44 -5.65 -47.30 -0.61
C PRO A 44 -6.58 -47.16 -1.81
N THR A 45 -6.89 -45.92 -2.15
CA THR A 45 -7.52 -45.59 -3.41
C THR A 45 -6.44 -45.82 -4.47
N ASN A 46 -6.54 -46.93 -5.21
CA ASN A 46 -5.62 -47.33 -6.28
C ASN A 46 -5.67 -46.36 -7.47
N TYR A 47 -5.39 -45.08 -7.25
CA TYR A 47 -5.27 -44.10 -8.30
C TYR A 47 -3.97 -44.34 -9.04
N PHE A 48 -4.07 -44.49 -10.36
CA PHE A 48 -2.90 -44.46 -11.22
C PHE A 48 -2.55 -43.00 -11.52
N GLU A 49 -1.31 -42.74 -11.93
CA GLU A 49 -0.87 -41.40 -12.34
C GLU A 49 -1.77 -40.84 -13.46
N SER A 50 -2.27 -41.71 -14.35
CA SER A 50 -3.24 -41.36 -15.38
C SER A 50 -4.53 -40.78 -14.83
N ASP A 51 -5.01 -41.26 -13.68
CA ASP A 51 -6.27 -40.81 -13.08
C ASP A 51 -6.12 -39.41 -12.51
N VAL A 52 -4.99 -39.15 -11.83
CA VAL A 52 -4.64 -37.83 -11.28
C VAL A 52 -4.50 -36.79 -12.40
N ILE A 53 -3.81 -37.16 -13.48
CA ILE A 53 -3.66 -36.31 -14.67
C ILE A 53 -5.04 -36.04 -15.29
N SER A 54 -5.86 -37.09 -15.48
CA SER A 54 -7.19 -36.94 -16.08
C SER A 54 -8.11 -36.04 -15.25
N TYR A 55 -8.03 -36.14 -13.93
CA TYR A 55 -8.83 -35.36 -12.99
C TYR A 55 -8.41 -33.89 -13.03
N SER A 56 -7.09 -33.62 -12.96
CA SER A 56 -6.55 -32.26 -13.07
C SER A 56 -6.93 -31.60 -14.40
N MET A 57 -6.88 -32.35 -15.52
CA MET A 57 -7.34 -31.84 -16.81
C MET A 57 -8.84 -31.53 -16.79
N LYS A 58 -9.68 -32.43 -16.28
CA LYS A 58 -11.13 -32.24 -16.18
C LYS A 58 -11.49 -31.01 -15.33
N GLU A 59 -10.80 -30.78 -14.22
CA GLU A 59 -10.99 -29.60 -13.37
C GLU A 59 -10.55 -28.30 -14.05
N GLY A 60 -9.53 -28.34 -14.91
CA GLY A 60 -9.03 -27.17 -15.64
C GLY A 60 -9.88 -26.75 -16.85
N MET A 61 -10.62 -27.70 -17.44
CA MET A 61 -11.41 -27.46 -18.66
C MET A 61 -12.43 -26.31 -18.56
N PRO A 62 -13.23 -26.17 -17.47
CA PRO A 62 -14.16 -25.05 -17.33
C PRO A 62 -13.49 -23.67 -17.39
N THR A 63 -12.27 -23.55 -16.87
CA THR A 63 -11.52 -22.29 -16.89
C THR A 63 -11.00 -21.96 -18.29
N ILE A 64 -10.45 -22.95 -18.99
CA ILE A 64 -10.01 -22.80 -20.38
C ILE A 64 -11.18 -22.41 -21.29
N ILE A 65 -12.34 -23.04 -21.11
CA ILE A 65 -13.56 -22.72 -21.87
C ILE A 65 -14.00 -21.27 -21.61
N ARG A 66 -14.02 -20.85 -20.34
CA ARG A 66 -14.36 -19.46 -19.96
C ARG A 66 -13.40 -18.47 -20.64
N ASP A 67 -12.11 -18.71 -20.56
CA ASP A 67 -11.09 -17.82 -21.12
C ASP A 67 -11.18 -17.75 -22.65
N HIS A 68 -11.46 -18.88 -23.31
CA HIS A 68 -11.68 -18.93 -24.75
C HIS A 68 -12.91 -18.10 -25.17
N VAL A 69 -14.01 -18.22 -24.43
CA VAL A 69 -15.23 -17.43 -24.67
C VAL A 69 -14.95 -15.94 -24.47
N VAL A 70 -14.30 -15.56 -23.36
CA VAL A 70 -13.92 -14.17 -23.06
C VAL A 70 -12.99 -13.62 -24.13
N ALA A 71 -11.98 -14.37 -24.56
CA ALA A 71 -11.07 -13.99 -25.63
C ALA A 71 -11.82 -13.79 -26.96
N GLY A 72 -12.80 -14.66 -27.28
CA GLY A 72 -13.67 -14.51 -28.44
C GLY A 72 -14.50 -13.23 -28.41
N PHE A 73 -15.08 -12.88 -27.26
CA PHE A 73 -15.78 -11.60 -27.07
C PHE A 73 -14.84 -10.41 -27.20
N ASN A 74 -13.63 -10.49 -26.64
CA ASN A 74 -12.65 -9.40 -26.68
C ASN A 74 -12.07 -9.19 -28.08
N ARG A 75 -11.88 -10.26 -28.87
CA ARG A 75 -11.44 -10.17 -30.27
C ARG A 75 -12.47 -9.49 -31.19
N LYS A 76 -13.77 -9.56 -30.86
CA LYS A 76 -14.84 -8.88 -31.60
C LYS A 76 -15.04 -7.43 -31.20
N LYS A 77 -14.49 -7.00 -30.06
CA LYS A 77 -14.50 -5.59 -29.67
C LYS A 77 -13.37 -4.89 -30.43
N ILE A 78 -13.74 -4.03 -31.37
CA ILE A 78 -12.81 -3.05 -31.91
C ILE A 78 -12.32 -2.24 -30.70
N PRO A 79 -10.99 -2.12 -30.45
CA PRO A 79 -10.52 -1.24 -29.41
C PRO A 79 -11.10 0.14 -29.70
N ILE A 80 -11.82 0.71 -28.74
CA ILE A 80 -12.11 2.14 -28.77
C ILE A 80 -10.74 2.80 -28.69
N ARG A 81 -10.12 3.07 -29.84
CA ARG A 81 -9.02 4.03 -29.92
C ARG A 81 -9.65 5.30 -29.38
N ASP A 82 -9.18 5.69 -28.20
CA ASP A 82 -9.36 6.96 -27.50
C ASP A 82 -10.49 7.82 -28.08
N GLY A 83 -11.54 8.07 -27.29
CA GLY A 83 -12.81 8.67 -27.69
C GLY A 83 -12.76 9.59 -28.92
N LYS A 84 -13.81 9.56 -29.76
CA LYS A 84 -13.97 10.31 -31.03
C LYS A 84 -13.46 11.76 -30.99
N PHE A 85 -13.42 12.35 -29.80
CA PHE A 85 -12.70 13.55 -29.44
C PHE A 85 -11.80 13.28 -28.23
N ILE A 86 -10.48 13.24 -28.43
CA ILE A 86 -9.50 13.28 -27.33
C ILE A 86 -9.32 14.76 -27.00
N PRO A 87 -9.78 15.23 -25.82
CA PRO A 87 -9.59 16.62 -25.45
C PRO A 87 -8.08 16.92 -25.43
N ARG A 88 -7.64 17.81 -26.33
CA ARG A 88 -6.28 18.34 -26.32
C ARG A 88 -6.21 19.48 -25.30
N ILE A 89 -5.01 20.03 -25.06
CA ILE A 89 -4.83 21.18 -24.15
C ILE A 89 -5.79 22.34 -24.48
N LYS A 90 -6.09 22.54 -25.77
CA LYS A 90 -7.05 23.53 -26.28
C LYS A 90 -8.52 23.28 -25.92
N ASP A 91 -8.85 22.06 -25.50
CA ASP A 91 -10.20 21.60 -25.20
C ASP A 91 -10.43 21.43 -23.69
N LEU A 92 -9.40 21.68 -22.85
CA LEU A 92 -9.51 21.79 -21.41
C LEU A 92 -10.27 23.08 -21.08
N ARG A 93 -11.53 22.95 -20.63
CA ARG A 93 -12.34 24.08 -20.16
C ARG A 93 -11.81 24.61 -18.83
N HIS A 94 -12.09 25.89 -18.56
CA HIS A 94 -11.93 26.54 -17.26
C HIS A 94 -12.58 25.69 -16.14
N GLY A 95 -11.94 25.58 -14.96
CA GLY A 95 -12.33 24.67 -13.88
C GLY A 95 -11.22 23.75 -13.33
N HIS A 96 -10.05 23.74 -13.99
CA HIS A 96 -8.85 23.02 -13.52
C HIS A 96 -7.61 23.92 -13.48
N SER A 97 -7.78 25.25 -13.44
CA SER A 97 -6.63 26.14 -13.25
C SER A 97 -6.09 26.03 -11.82
N ILE A 98 -4.82 26.39 -11.63
CA ILE A 98 -4.18 26.44 -10.30
C ILE A 98 -5.03 27.25 -9.28
N VAL A 99 -5.72 28.29 -9.74
CA VAL A 99 -6.59 29.14 -8.90
C VAL A 99 -7.88 28.40 -8.55
N ASP A 100 -8.52 27.74 -9.52
CA ASP A 100 -9.77 26.98 -9.31
C ASP A 100 -9.59 25.85 -8.29
N ILE A 101 -8.40 25.23 -8.28
CA ILE A 101 -8.03 24.15 -7.36
C ILE A 101 -7.67 24.71 -5.96
N GLY A 102 -7.52 26.03 -5.81
CA GLY A 102 -7.12 26.67 -4.55
C GLY A 102 -5.64 26.44 -4.20
N LEU A 103 -4.79 26.18 -5.19
CA LEU A 103 -3.35 25.94 -4.99
C LEU A 103 -2.53 27.24 -5.02
N GLY A 104 -3.05 28.30 -5.63
CA GLY A 104 -2.40 29.59 -5.77
C GLY A 104 -3.37 30.76 -5.73
N ASP A 105 -2.91 31.87 -5.16
CA ASP A 105 -3.66 33.13 -5.10
C ASP A 105 -3.25 34.02 -6.28
N ALA A 106 -4.22 34.50 -7.06
CA ALA A 106 -3.98 35.42 -8.16
C ALA A 106 -3.37 36.77 -7.70
N GLU A 107 -3.60 37.16 -6.44
CA GLU A 107 -2.99 38.36 -5.85
C GLU A 107 -1.47 38.21 -5.67
N LYS A 108 -1.00 37.01 -5.32
CA LYS A 108 0.42 36.73 -5.07
C LYS A 108 1.17 36.41 -6.35
N ASP A 109 0.54 35.73 -7.30
CA ASP A 109 1.08 35.53 -8.63
C ASP A 109 0.10 36.00 -9.72
N PRO A 110 0.33 37.20 -10.30
CA PRO A 110 -0.55 37.74 -11.34
C PRO A 110 -0.55 36.88 -12.61
N ARG A 111 0.42 35.97 -12.80
CA ARG A 111 0.46 35.05 -13.95
C ARG A 111 -0.67 34.04 -13.94
N LEU A 112 -1.25 33.79 -12.77
CA LEU A 112 -2.37 32.88 -12.60
C LEU A 112 -3.70 33.50 -13.06
N ASN A 113 -3.78 34.83 -13.15
CA ASN A 113 -4.98 35.54 -13.60
C ASN A 113 -5.05 35.56 -15.14
N ARG A 114 -5.37 34.40 -15.72
CA ARG A 114 -5.50 34.23 -17.18
C ARG A 114 -6.93 34.50 -17.66
N PRO A 115 -7.11 35.13 -18.84
CA PRO A 115 -8.43 35.26 -19.45
C PRO A 115 -8.93 33.87 -19.89
N GLU A 116 -10.25 33.63 -19.80
CA GLU A 116 -10.87 32.33 -20.08
C GLU A 116 -10.59 31.80 -21.50
N THR A 117 -10.26 32.68 -22.44
CA THR A 117 -9.96 32.33 -23.84
C THR A 117 -8.52 31.83 -24.03
N SER A 118 -7.63 32.01 -23.04
CA SER A 118 -6.23 31.63 -23.15
C SER A 118 -6.02 30.12 -23.02
N LEU A 119 -5.28 29.55 -23.96
CA LEU A 119 -4.91 28.13 -24.01
C LEU A 119 -3.48 27.87 -23.49
N GLU A 120 -2.86 28.88 -22.88
CA GLU A 120 -1.52 28.75 -22.32
C GLU A 120 -1.52 27.83 -21.09
N THR A 121 -0.44 27.07 -20.94
CA THR A 121 -0.24 26.18 -19.80
C THR A 121 0.07 26.99 -18.55
N ASP A 122 -0.50 26.57 -17.43
CA ASP A 122 -0.23 27.16 -16.13
C ASP A 122 1.27 27.07 -15.78
N PRO A 123 1.83 28.06 -15.05
CA PRO A 123 3.23 28.06 -14.68
C PRO A 123 3.56 26.92 -13.70
N VAL A 124 4.68 26.24 -13.93
CA VAL A 124 5.14 25.11 -13.09
C VAL A 124 5.64 25.57 -11.71
N MET A 125 6.33 26.72 -11.66
CA MET A 125 6.97 27.24 -10.44
C MET A 125 6.28 28.50 -9.93
N ARG A 126 6.27 28.66 -8.60
CA ARG A 126 5.87 29.89 -7.92
C ARG A 126 6.87 31.03 -8.20
N PRO A 127 6.43 32.30 -8.13
CA PRO A 127 7.33 33.44 -8.31
C PRO A 127 8.41 33.45 -7.23
N ILE A 128 9.60 33.87 -7.61
CA ILE A 128 10.76 33.94 -6.71
C ILE A 128 10.70 35.28 -5.97
N ASP A 129 10.98 35.26 -4.67
CA ASP A 129 11.14 36.48 -3.85
C ASP A 129 12.16 37.43 -4.50
N PRO A 130 11.83 38.72 -4.72
CA PRO A 130 12.74 39.70 -5.30
C PRO A 130 14.10 39.74 -4.60
N LYS A 131 14.14 39.60 -3.26
CA LYS A 131 15.41 39.60 -2.50
C LYS A 131 16.32 38.43 -2.90
N LEU A 132 15.72 37.26 -3.13
CA LEU A 132 16.43 36.07 -3.56
C LEU A 132 16.84 36.17 -5.04
N LYS A 133 16.04 36.87 -5.86
CA LYS A 133 16.39 37.20 -7.25
C LYS A 133 17.59 38.15 -7.33
N GLU A 134 17.72 39.11 -6.42
CA GLU A 134 18.90 40.01 -6.37
C GLU A 134 20.21 39.24 -6.15
N VAL A 135 20.20 38.20 -5.30
CA VAL A 135 21.38 37.34 -5.06
C VAL A 135 21.88 36.69 -6.35
N LEU A 136 20.98 36.35 -7.27
CA LEU A 136 21.34 35.74 -8.56
C LEU A 136 22.17 36.68 -9.44
N TYR A 137 21.94 37.99 -9.35
CA TYR A 137 22.58 39.00 -10.20
C TYR A 137 23.78 39.69 -9.55
N LYS A 138 24.20 39.27 -8.35
CA LYS A 138 25.42 39.79 -7.71
C LYS A 138 26.67 39.42 -8.53
N ALA A 139 27.56 40.39 -8.71
CA ALA A 139 28.80 40.23 -9.47
C ALA A 139 29.84 39.37 -8.71
N LYS A 140 30.78 38.77 -9.46
CA LYS A 140 31.94 38.02 -8.92
C LYS A 140 32.80 38.94 -8.03
N PRO A 141 33.42 38.48 -6.93
CA PRO A 141 33.91 37.12 -6.66
C PRO A 141 32.91 36.18 -5.98
N GLU A 142 31.78 36.69 -5.49
CA GLU A 142 30.74 35.84 -4.91
C GLU A 142 30.00 35.08 -6.02
N PHE A 143 29.93 33.76 -5.90
CA PHE A 143 29.25 32.91 -6.86
C PHE A 143 27.72 33.05 -6.69
N GLY A 144 27.14 34.18 -7.11
CA GLY A 144 25.73 34.52 -6.91
C GLY A 144 24.76 33.41 -7.33
N ARG A 145 25.05 32.70 -8.44
CA ARG A 145 24.27 31.53 -8.86
C ARG A 145 24.37 30.35 -7.89
N THR A 146 25.55 30.02 -7.36
CA THR A 146 25.67 28.89 -6.43
C THR A 146 25.07 29.24 -5.07
N GLN A 147 25.23 30.49 -4.62
CA GLN A 147 24.61 30.98 -3.39
C GLN A 147 23.08 31.01 -3.53
N TYR A 148 22.56 31.48 -4.67
CA TYR A 148 21.14 31.41 -5.01
C TYR A 148 20.61 29.98 -4.93
N LEU A 149 21.30 29.01 -5.56
CA LEU A 149 20.89 27.61 -5.54
C LEU A 149 20.91 27.05 -4.11
N LYS A 150 21.96 27.31 -3.34
CA LYS A 150 22.06 26.88 -1.93
C LYS A 150 20.96 27.46 -1.05
N ILE A 151 20.58 28.73 -1.26
CA ILE A 151 19.50 29.35 -0.49
C ILE A 151 18.15 28.77 -0.92
N ARG A 152 17.91 28.66 -2.23
CA ARG A 152 16.65 28.14 -2.79
C ARG A 152 16.45 26.65 -2.52
N GLU A 153 17.52 25.89 -2.39
CA GLU A 153 17.47 24.47 -2.00
C GLU A 153 16.84 24.30 -0.61
N LYS A 154 17.19 25.18 0.35
CA LYS A 154 16.66 25.15 1.73
C LYS A 154 15.17 25.46 1.82
N THR A 155 14.60 26.14 0.82
CA THR A 155 13.16 26.40 0.76
C THR A 155 12.41 25.09 0.48
N SER A 156 11.31 24.85 1.20
CA SER A 156 10.45 23.67 0.97
C SER A 156 9.96 23.63 -0.48
N PRO A 157 9.77 22.44 -1.07
CA PRO A 157 9.34 22.32 -2.46
C PRO A 157 7.92 22.87 -2.69
N GLU A 158 7.05 22.82 -1.68
CA GLU A 158 5.70 23.43 -1.70
C GLU A 158 5.70 24.94 -1.93
N ASN A 159 6.73 25.63 -1.43
CA ASN A 159 6.92 27.07 -1.62
C ASN A 159 7.59 27.40 -2.96
N LYS A 160 8.08 26.40 -3.70
CA LYS A 160 8.76 26.56 -5.00
C LYS A 160 7.87 26.17 -6.18
N PHE A 161 7.02 25.17 -6.00
CA PHE A 161 6.21 24.58 -7.05
C PHE A 161 4.73 24.61 -6.66
N TYR A 162 3.85 24.64 -7.66
CA TYR A 162 2.42 24.47 -7.43
C TYR A 162 2.08 22.99 -7.22
N PHE A 163 2.66 22.10 -8.03
CA PHE A 163 2.42 20.67 -8.00
C PHE A 163 3.66 19.86 -7.57
N ALA A 164 3.43 18.62 -7.16
CA ALA A 164 4.48 17.65 -6.90
C ALA A 164 5.02 17.09 -8.22
N GLU A 165 6.01 17.78 -8.81
CA GLU A 165 6.59 17.39 -10.10
C GLU A 165 7.40 16.08 -10.05
N CYS A 166 7.95 15.74 -8.88
CA CYS A 166 8.75 14.55 -8.68
C CYS A 166 7.99 13.52 -7.83
N PRO A 167 8.03 12.22 -8.18
CA PRO A 167 7.37 11.17 -7.39
C PRO A 167 7.95 11.03 -5.98
N ASN A 168 9.21 11.44 -5.80
CA ASN A 168 9.84 11.47 -4.47
C ASN A 168 9.22 12.53 -3.54
N TRP A 169 8.41 13.46 -4.06
CA TRP A 169 7.70 14.46 -3.27
C TRP A 169 6.30 14.02 -2.86
N ASP A 170 5.77 12.94 -3.46
CA ASP A 170 4.47 12.37 -3.08
C ASP A 170 4.39 12.11 -1.57
N TYR A 171 5.52 11.66 -1.01
CA TYR A 171 5.70 11.55 0.43
C TYR A 171 6.16 12.88 1.02
N GLY A 172 5.27 13.53 1.77
CA GLY A 172 5.61 14.77 2.49
C GLY A 172 4.95 16.02 1.95
N TRP A 173 4.39 15.98 0.74
CA TRP A 173 3.75 17.13 0.12
C TRP A 173 2.56 17.65 0.92
N ARG A 174 2.61 18.94 1.29
CA ARG A 174 1.59 19.68 2.03
C ARG A 174 1.13 18.96 3.29
N ILE A 175 2.03 18.25 3.98
CA ILE A 175 1.72 17.60 5.28
C ILE A 175 1.15 18.62 6.28
N GLY A 176 1.62 19.87 6.24
CA GLY A 176 1.14 20.94 7.13
C GLY A 176 -0.35 21.26 7.00
N ASP A 177 -0.92 21.00 5.82
CA ASP A 177 -2.32 21.26 5.49
C ASP A 177 -3.22 20.06 5.81
N SER A 178 -2.65 18.88 6.05
CA SER A 178 -3.42 17.73 6.49
C SER A 178 -4.01 17.97 7.88
N GLU A 179 -5.30 17.71 8.04
CA GLU A 179 -5.99 17.75 9.34
C GLU A 179 -5.47 16.67 10.30
N LEU A 180 -4.85 15.62 9.73
CA LEU A 180 -4.22 14.50 10.44
C LEU A 180 -2.89 14.89 11.08
N LYS A 181 -2.88 15.98 11.87
CA LYS A 181 -1.75 16.36 12.75
C LYS A 181 -1.65 15.47 13.99
N GLU A 182 -2.28 14.30 13.96
CA GLU A 182 -2.17 13.35 15.06
C GLU A 182 -0.73 12.84 15.13
N ARG A 183 -0.06 13.14 16.25
CA ARG A 183 1.16 12.42 16.60
C ARG A 183 0.83 10.94 16.56
N ALA A 184 1.61 10.15 15.82
CA ALA A 184 1.42 8.70 15.74
C ALA A 184 1.50 8.06 17.14
N LYS A 185 0.35 7.91 17.82
CA LYS A 185 0.27 7.35 19.18
C LYS A 185 0.72 5.89 19.22
N PHE A 186 0.64 5.17 18.09
CA PHE A 186 0.87 3.73 18.01
C PHE A 186 1.66 3.27 16.77
N GLY A 187 2.61 4.09 16.27
CA GLY A 187 3.27 3.82 14.98
C GLY A 187 3.91 2.42 14.83
N ARG A 188 4.47 1.86 15.92
CA ARG A 188 5.00 0.47 15.90
C ARG A 188 3.92 -0.58 16.10
N TYR A 189 3.03 -0.38 17.08
CA TYR A 189 2.02 -1.38 17.45
C TYR A 189 0.99 -1.57 16.34
N TRP A 190 0.57 -0.49 15.66
CA TRP A 190 -0.42 -0.56 14.58
C TRP A 190 0.11 -1.25 13.32
N ARG A 191 1.36 -0.95 12.91
CA ARG A 191 1.98 -1.62 11.77
C ARG A 191 2.26 -3.10 12.06
N LEU A 192 2.76 -3.42 13.25
CA LEU A 192 2.94 -4.82 13.70
C LEU A 192 1.61 -5.57 13.81
N THR A 193 0.55 -4.97 14.34
CA THR A 193 -0.76 -5.61 14.40
C THR A 193 -1.42 -5.74 13.03
N ARG A 194 -1.20 -4.83 12.09
CA ARG A 194 -1.72 -4.97 10.72
C ARG A 194 -0.98 -6.05 9.94
N ASP A 195 0.35 -6.06 10.02
CA ASP A 195 1.20 -6.93 9.20
C ASP A 195 1.35 -8.35 9.78
N LEU A 196 1.19 -8.54 11.10
CA LEU A 196 1.33 -9.87 11.76
C LEU A 196 0.00 -10.55 12.11
N ARG A 197 -1.13 -9.83 12.13
CA ARG A 197 -2.43 -10.41 12.54
C ARG A 197 -3.15 -11.13 11.40
N ASN A 198 -2.87 -10.77 10.15
CA ASN A 198 -3.43 -11.43 8.97
C ASN A 198 -2.38 -12.29 8.26
N ARG A 199 -2.69 -13.57 8.07
CA ARG A 199 -1.81 -14.55 7.40
C ARG A 199 -1.68 -14.32 5.89
N VAL A 200 -2.50 -13.43 5.31
CA VAL A 200 -2.77 -13.33 3.86
C VAL A 200 -2.47 -11.93 3.27
N GLY A 201 -1.85 -11.03 4.03
CA GLY A 201 -1.37 -9.73 3.54
C GLY A 201 -2.27 -8.51 3.90
N PRO A 202 -1.92 -7.32 3.37
CA PRO A 202 -2.44 -6.02 3.83
C PRO A 202 -3.78 -5.58 3.20
N THR A 203 -4.27 -6.28 2.18
CA THR A 203 -5.55 -5.98 1.54
C THR A 203 -6.70 -6.65 2.30
N PRO A 204 -7.87 -5.98 2.46
CA PRO A 204 -9.05 -6.63 3.02
C PRO A 204 -9.44 -7.81 2.13
N ASP A 205 -9.82 -8.93 2.74
CA ASP A 205 -10.30 -10.09 2.00
C ASP A 205 -11.53 -9.67 1.17
N PRO A 206 -11.61 -10.08 -0.11
CA PRO A 206 -12.76 -9.77 -0.96
C PRO A 206 -14.10 -10.16 -0.29
N PRO A 207 -15.22 -9.48 -0.62
CA PRO A 207 -16.52 -9.68 0.06
C PRO A 207 -17.09 -11.11 0.01
N HIS A 208 -16.53 -11.98 -0.84
CA HIS A 208 -16.94 -13.38 -0.98
C HIS A 208 -16.20 -14.34 -0.03
N TYR A 209 -15.21 -13.86 0.73
CA TYR A 209 -14.59 -14.63 1.81
C TYR A 209 -15.44 -14.50 3.08
N LYS A 210 -15.83 -15.64 3.67
CA LYS A 210 -16.43 -15.66 5.01
C LYS A 210 -15.35 -15.48 6.06
N ALA A 211 -15.67 -14.74 7.13
CA ALA A 211 -14.86 -14.76 8.33
C ALA A 211 -14.70 -16.22 8.81
N SER A 212 -13.53 -16.60 9.32
CA SER A 212 -13.36 -17.92 9.91
C SER A 212 -14.32 -18.04 11.09
N GLU A 213 -15.23 -19.02 11.03
CA GLU A 213 -16.05 -19.36 12.18
C GLU A 213 -15.12 -19.74 13.32
N ILE A 214 -15.17 -18.97 14.41
CA ILE A 214 -14.48 -19.35 15.64
C ILE A 214 -15.07 -20.70 16.02
N PRO A 215 -14.27 -21.77 16.18
CA PRO A 215 -14.81 -23.06 16.58
C PRO A 215 -15.51 -22.84 17.92
N GLY A 216 -16.83 -22.80 17.89
CA GLY A 216 -17.65 -22.76 19.08
C GLY A 216 -17.44 -24.04 19.88
N PRO A 217 -17.81 -24.06 21.17
CA PRO A 217 -17.81 -25.30 21.93
C PRO A 217 -18.72 -26.31 21.21
N SER A 218 -18.09 -27.25 20.52
CA SER A 218 -18.77 -28.34 19.84
C SER A 218 -19.59 -29.10 20.87
N LYS A 219 -20.93 -29.03 20.76
CA LYS A 219 -21.80 -30.00 21.42
C LYS A 219 -21.45 -31.36 20.82
N CYS A 220 -20.90 -32.25 21.63
CA CYS A 220 -20.86 -33.67 21.32
C CYS A 220 -22.29 -34.10 20.99
N ALA A 221 -22.51 -34.62 19.78
CA ALA A 221 -23.67 -35.45 19.54
C ALA A 221 -23.38 -36.79 20.22
N ASN A 222 -24.15 -37.10 21.25
CA ASN A 222 -24.33 -38.48 21.67
C ASN A 222 -25.15 -39.15 20.56
N ASP A 223 -24.57 -40.15 19.92
CA ASP A 223 -25.19 -41.42 19.52
C ASP A 223 -24.10 -42.37 18.99
#